data_AF-A0A1V5HPV0-F1
#
_entry.id   AF-A0A1V5HPV0-F1
#
_cell.length_a   1.000
_cell.length_b   1.000
_cell.length_c   1.000
_cell.angle_alpha   90.00
_cell.angle_beta   90.00
_cell.angle_gamma   90.00
#
_symmetry.space_group_name_H-M   'P 1'
#
loop_
_entity.id
_entity.type
_entity.pdbx_description
1 polymer ?
#
loop_
_entity_poly.entity_id
_entity_poly.type
_entity_poly.pdbx_seq_one_letter_code
_entity_poly.pdbx_strand_id
1 'polypeptide(L)'
;MAAQYYNVEIRVSNGLNYDDVIRPKTITQNITDLLDNNKIKLSWLPIAALGNHSSVGTIVAAKNTSDLLLTLDTWLTNIGYDKQNHEDDFRLARSGKYFSVFAESIIITCGDDHRIYYSEQGGIIEPSGTVTLENGDRLEYSHYNDGIGCHVWGIVNNTYADATATEKGVVKLAVESEIKAGTDTTKAVTPAGAKKAASEHHPNSNVAAGTYKSVTVDSRGHVTAGSNPTTLAGYGITDAAPASHVTSRGNAHSDATPSESGFMSSADKNKLDGIASGANNYTHPTYTQKSLDLGTNETIDALTVDGTGHVTAATKQTIRAGTENLDGLLQLATEAEAKQGMLQLKAISPLRVRNLLSVFGPMIPMGNILPDMTTEANRALNPAGKLFLYTG
;
A
#
# COMPACT_ATOMS: atom_id res chain seq x y z
N MET A 1 52.17 -14.78 58.82
CA MET A 1 51.86 -14.14 57.52
C MET A 1 51.00 -15.10 56.74
N ALA A 2 49.84 -14.67 56.22
CA ALA A 2 48.99 -15.54 55.41
C ALA A 2 49.72 -15.87 54.09
N ALA A 3 49.78 -17.14 53.71
CA ALA A 3 50.39 -17.56 52.45
C ALA A 3 49.61 -16.94 51.29
N GLN A 4 50.30 -16.15 50.46
CA GLN A 4 49.71 -15.48 49.31
C GLN A 4 49.80 -16.44 48.12
N TYR A 5 48.64 -16.94 47.68
CA TYR A 5 48.56 -17.89 46.56
C TYR A 5 48.33 -17.12 45.26
N TYR A 6 49.27 -17.21 44.32
CA TYR A 6 49.12 -16.65 42.97
C TYR A 6 48.61 -17.71 42.00
N ASN A 7 47.73 -17.31 41.08
CA ASN A 7 47.30 -18.16 39.97
C ASN A 7 48.41 -18.15 38.91
N VAL A 8 49.38 -19.06 39.01
CA VAL A 8 50.37 -19.27 37.95
C VAL A 8 49.87 -20.43 37.09
N GLU A 9 49.59 -20.13 35.82
CA GLU A 9 49.16 -21.08 34.82
C GLU A 9 50.29 -21.25 33.80
N ILE A 10 50.80 -22.48 33.64
CA ILE A 10 51.88 -22.77 32.70
C ILE A 10 51.24 -23.20 31.38
N ARG A 11 51.38 -22.35 30.36
CA ARG A 11 50.83 -22.56 29.02
C ARG A 11 51.96 -22.93 28.07
N VAL A 12 51.67 -23.74 27.07
CA VAL A 12 52.62 -24.01 25.97
C VAL A 12 52.77 -22.73 25.13
N SER A 13 54.00 -22.30 24.87
CA SER A 13 54.24 -21.04 24.12
C SER A 13 53.75 -21.06 22.67
N ASN A 14 53.43 -22.24 22.12
CA ASN A 14 52.93 -22.46 20.75
C ASN A 14 51.58 -23.22 20.72
N GLY A 15 50.72 -23.06 21.74
CA GLY A 15 49.38 -23.65 21.73
C GLY A 15 48.52 -23.10 20.59
N LEU A 16 47.71 -23.97 19.97
CA LEU A 16 46.77 -23.54 18.91
C LEU A 16 45.49 -22.94 19.51
N ASN A 17 45.26 -23.14 20.82
CA ASN A 17 44.11 -22.63 21.56
C ASN A 17 44.55 -22.02 22.90
N TYR A 18 43.82 -20.99 23.37
CA TYR A 18 44.01 -20.38 24.68
C TYR A 18 43.91 -21.40 25.81
N ASP A 19 43.14 -22.48 25.64
CA ASP A 19 42.95 -23.52 26.66
C ASP A 19 44.06 -24.59 26.70
N ASP A 20 45.13 -24.46 25.89
CA ASP A 20 46.28 -25.38 25.89
C ASP A 20 47.20 -25.13 27.10
N VAL A 21 46.80 -25.69 28.24
CA VAL A 21 47.54 -25.61 29.51
C VAL A 21 48.34 -26.88 29.75
N ILE A 22 49.61 -26.74 30.12
CA ILE A 22 50.43 -27.88 30.56
C ILE A 22 49.97 -28.28 31.95
N ARG A 23 49.24 -29.40 32.05
CA ARG A 23 48.96 -30.06 33.32
C ARG A 23 50.09 -31.04 33.62
N PRO A 24 50.99 -30.77 34.60
CA PRO A 24 51.97 -31.76 35.00
C PRO A 24 51.24 -32.99 35.54
N LYS A 25 51.19 -34.06 34.74
CA LYS A 25 50.61 -35.34 35.14
C LYS A 25 51.69 -36.13 35.86
N THR A 26 51.65 -36.18 37.18
CA THR A 26 52.53 -37.08 37.93
C THR A 26 52.01 -38.51 37.78
N ILE A 27 52.86 -39.43 37.33
CA ILE A 27 52.52 -40.86 37.16
C ILE A 27 52.65 -41.65 38.48
N THR A 28 53.07 -41.01 39.56
CA THR A 28 53.31 -41.66 40.84
C THR A 28 52.91 -40.76 42.02
N GLN A 29 52.07 -41.30 42.89
CA GLN A 29 51.54 -40.74 44.14
C GLN A 29 52.59 -40.43 45.23
N ASN A 30 53.86 -40.18 44.90
CA ASN A 30 54.95 -40.18 45.90
C ASN A 30 55.46 -38.80 46.32
N ILE A 31 54.78 -37.71 45.98
CA ILE A 31 55.11 -36.40 46.54
C ILE A 31 53.81 -35.73 47.00
N THR A 32 53.26 -36.23 48.11
CA THR A 32 52.02 -35.76 48.76
C THR A 32 52.05 -34.27 49.13
N ASP A 33 53.23 -33.65 49.07
CA ASP A 33 53.42 -32.24 49.40
C ASP A 33 53.79 -31.34 48.20
N LEU A 34 53.97 -31.90 46.98
CA LEU A 34 54.38 -31.12 45.78
C LEU A 34 53.38 -30.02 45.43
N LEU A 35 52.11 -30.28 45.72
CA LEU A 35 51.00 -29.39 45.43
C LEU A 35 50.25 -29.07 46.74
N ASP A 36 50.08 -27.79 47.05
CA ASP A 36 49.16 -27.28 48.05
C ASP A 36 47.90 -26.77 47.35
N ASN A 37 46.73 -27.32 47.70
CA ASN A 37 45.47 -26.99 47.04
C ASN A 37 45.53 -27.03 45.49
N ASN A 38 46.10 -28.11 44.94
CA ASN A 38 46.34 -28.32 43.49
C ASN A 38 47.31 -27.33 42.80
N LYS A 39 48.14 -26.59 43.56
CA LYS A 39 49.16 -25.66 43.01
C LYS A 39 50.52 -25.95 43.61
N ILE A 40 51.60 -25.82 42.83
CA ILE A 40 52.97 -25.98 43.36
C ILE A 40 53.20 -24.89 44.42
N LYS A 41 53.72 -25.26 45.60
CA LYS A 41 54.08 -24.29 46.65
C LYS A 41 55.14 -23.33 46.11
N LEU A 42 54.95 -22.02 46.29
CA LEU A 42 55.87 -20.98 45.80
C LEU A 42 57.31 -21.17 46.29
N SER A 43 57.47 -21.63 47.53
CA SER A 43 58.77 -21.91 48.14
C SER A 43 59.50 -23.13 47.54
N TRP A 44 58.82 -23.90 46.69
CA TRP A 44 59.34 -25.15 46.10
C TRP A 44 59.70 -24.99 44.63
N LEU A 45 59.29 -23.88 44.02
CA LEU A 45 59.87 -23.46 42.76
C LEU A 45 61.29 -22.95 43.08
N PRO A 46 62.36 -23.47 42.44
CA PRO A 46 63.67 -22.85 42.54
C PRO A 46 63.52 -21.37 42.14
N ILE A 47 64.24 -20.46 42.79
CA ILE A 47 64.08 -19.01 42.55
C ILE A 47 64.26 -18.63 41.06
N ALA A 48 64.97 -19.47 40.30
CA ALA A 48 65.13 -19.39 38.85
C ALA A 48 63.86 -19.73 38.03
N ALA A 49 62.93 -20.53 38.56
CA ALA A 49 61.65 -20.89 37.92
C ALA A 49 60.57 -19.82 38.10
N LEU A 50 60.74 -18.91 39.06
CA LEU A 50 60.03 -17.63 39.13
C LEU A 50 60.81 -16.62 38.30
N GLY A 51 60.82 -16.83 36.98
CA GLY A 51 61.67 -16.11 36.02
C GLY A 51 61.97 -14.70 36.50
N ASN A 52 63.25 -14.44 36.77
CA ASN A 52 63.77 -13.25 37.45
C ASN A 52 63.62 -11.97 36.57
N HIS A 53 62.66 -11.97 35.64
CA HIS A 53 62.28 -10.91 34.73
C HIS A 53 61.42 -9.87 35.45
N SER A 54 62.10 -8.94 36.11
CA SER A 54 61.46 -7.80 36.78
C SER A 54 61.89 -6.49 36.14
N SER A 55 60.94 -5.57 35.99
CA SER A 55 61.23 -4.22 35.54
C SER A 55 61.97 -3.47 36.64
N VAL A 56 63.17 -3.00 36.33
CA VAL A 56 64.00 -2.15 37.21
C VAL A 56 63.54 -0.70 37.13
N GLY A 57 63.14 -0.26 35.93
CA GLY A 57 62.71 1.11 35.69
C GLY A 57 62.47 1.41 34.23
N THR A 58 62.27 2.69 33.95
CA THR A 58 61.94 3.21 32.62
C THR A 58 63.07 4.12 32.12
N ILE A 59 63.44 3.97 30.86
CA ILE A 59 64.38 4.85 30.16
C ILE A 59 63.57 5.88 29.37
N VAL A 60 63.79 7.17 29.69
CA VAL A 60 63.10 8.32 29.06
C VAL A 60 64.04 9.30 28.36
N ALA A 61 65.35 9.05 28.43
CA ALA A 61 66.39 9.83 27.76
C ALA A 61 67.60 8.93 27.47
N ALA A 62 68.54 9.42 26.66
CA ALA A 62 69.77 8.69 26.34
C ALA A 62 70.53 8.27 27.62
N LYS A 63 71.05 7.04 27.62
CA LYS A 63 71.76 6.44 28.75
C LYS A 63 72.95 5.61 28.29
N ASN A 64 73.92 5.45 29.17
CA ASN A 64 74.95 4.43 29.03
C ASN A 64 74.52 3.17 29.78
N THR A 65 74.81 1.99 29.23
CA THR A 65 74.61 0.72 29.93
C THR A 65 75.33 0.62 31.28
N SER A 66 76.46 1.32 31.50
CA SER A 66 77.14 1.37 32.80
C SER A 66 76.31 2.12 33.85
N ASP A 67 75.63 3.20 33.47
CA ASP A 67 74.70 3.92 34.36
C ASP A 67 73.47 3.06 34.69
N LEU A 68 72.99 2.31 33.70
CA LEU A 68 71.89 1.37 33.87
C LEU A 68 72.27 0.20 34.78
N LEU A 69 73.52 -0.29 34.69
CA LEU A 69 74.05 -1.30 35.61
C LEU A 69 74.11 -0.77 37.04
N LEU A 70 74.58 0.46 37.26
CA LEU A 70 74.58 1.09 38.58
C LEU A 70 73.15 1.25 39.14
N THR A 71 72.21 1.61 38.28
CA THR A 71 70.79 1.71 38.63
C THR A 71 70.23 0.36 39.04
N LEU A 72 70.55 -0.70 38.28
CA LEU A 72 70.20 -2.07 38.60
C LEU A 72 70.81 -2.54 39.93
N ASP A 73 72.09 -2.26 40.16
CA ASP A 73 72.77 -2.59 41.42
C ASP A 73 72.10 -1.91 42.61
N THR A 74 71.79 -0.62 42.48
CA THR A 74 71.08 0.14 43.51
C THR A 74 69.69 -0.45 43.77
N TRP A 75 68.96 -0.79 42.70
CA TRP A 75 67.65 -1.42 42.81
C TRP A 75 67.72 -2.78 43.54
N LEU A 76 68.71 -3.62 43.20
CA LEU A 76 68.95 -4.91 43.86
C LEU A 76 69.26 -4.73 45.35
N THR A 77 70.12 -3.78 45.70
CA THR A 77 70.41 -3.46 47.10
C THR A 77 69.18 -3.00 47.86
N ASN A 78 68.34 -2.17 47.24
CA ASN A 78 67.10 -1.69 47.86
C ASN A 78 66.07 -2.81 48.12
N ILE A 79 66.09 -3.88 47.33
CA ILE A 79 65.23 -5.04 47.55
C ILE A 79 65.89 -6.14 48.40
N GLY A 80 67.05 -5.86 48.99
CA GLY A 80 67.69 -6.71 50.01
C GLY A 80 68.82 -7.61 49.54
N TYR A 81 69.31 -7.46 48.30
CA TYR A 81 70.52 -8.17 47.85
C TYR A 81 71.79 -7.44 48.32
N ASP A 82 72.74 -8.18 48.89
CA ASP A 82 73.99 -7.62 49.41
C ASP A 82 75.20 -8.09 48.59
N LYS A 83 75.81 -7.13 47.88
CA LYS A 83 77.00 -7.36 47.06
C LYS A 83 78.25 -7.67 47.89
N GLN A 84 78.33 -7.20 49.14
CA GLN A 84 79.54 -7.34 49.97
C GLN A 84 79.72 -8.74 50.52
N ASN A 85 78.62 -9.40 50.86
CA ASN A 85 78.64 -10.70 51.52
C ASN A 85 78.31 -11.87 50.58
N HIS A 86 77.66 -11.61 49.43
CA HIS A 86 77.17 -12.63 48.51
C HIS A 86 77.32 -12.19 47.04
N GLU A 87 78.55 -11.93 46.60
CA GLU A 87 78.81 -11.35 45.26
C GLU A 87 78.25 -12.22 44.12
N ASP A 88 78.36 -13.54 44.21
CA ASP A 88 77.87 -14.45 43.17
C ASP A 88 76.34 -14.51 43.11
N ASP A 89 75.67 -14.52 44.27
CA ASP A 89 74.20 -14.42 44.34
C ASP A 89 73.73 -13.06 43.80
N PHE A 90 74.49 -11.99 44.06
CA PHE A 90 74.22 -10.65 43.54
C PHE A 90 74.36 -10.60 42.01
N ARG A 91 75.39 -11.25 41.44
CA ARG A 91 75.58 -11.36 39.98
C ARG A 91 74.43 -12.13 39.32
N LEU A 92 73.99 -13.22 39.93
CA LEU A 92 72.85 -14.02 39.44
C LEU A 92 71.51 -13.28 39.56
N ALA A 93 71.36 -12.40 40.56
CA ALA A 93 70.13 -11.63 40.76
C ALA A 93 69.89 -10.56 39.67
N ARG A 94 70.96 -10.08 39.02
CA ARG A 94 70.89 -9.14 37.88
C ARG A 94 70.25 -9.78 36.64
N SER A 95 70.49 -11.06 36.41
CA SER A 95 70.00 -11.77 35.23
C SER A 95 68.47 -11.70 35.14
N GLY A 96 67.97 -11.35 33.95
CA GLY A 96 66.53 -11.18 33.67
C GLY A 96 65.99 -9.79 33.96
N LYS A 97 66.72 -8.95 34.70
CA LYS A 97 66.24 -7.61 35.05
C LYS A 97 66.28 -6.69 33.83
N TYR A 98 65.22 -5.93 33.60
CA TYR A 98 65.09 -5.13 32.39
C TYR A 98 64.65 -3.70 32.65
N PHE A 99 64.95 -2.83 31.69
CA PHE A 99 64.45 -1.48 31.62
C PHE A 99 63.54 -1.34 30.40
N SER A 100 62.40 -0.67 30.57
CA SER A 100 61.47 -0.42 29.47
C SER A 100 61.70 0.96 28.87
N VAL A 101 61.62 1.08 27.55
CA VAL A 101 61.75 2.35 26.82
C VAL A 101 60.37 2.96 26.63
N PHE A 102 60.20 4.23 27.03
CA PHE A 102 58.91 4.94 26.94
C PHE A 102 58.99 6.27 26.16
N ALA A 103 60.07 6.49 25.41
CA ALA A 103 60.16 7.61 24.47
C ALA A 103 60.17 7.10 23.04
N GLU A 104 59.79 7.95 22.08
CA GLU A 104 59.66 7.60 20.67
C GLU A 104 60.96 7.05 20.07
N SER A 105 62.12 7.55 20.52
CA SER A 105 63.43 7.05 20.13
C SER A 105 64.49 7.45 21.16
N ILE A 106 65.30 6.49 21.64
CA ILE A 106 66.37 6.71 22.61
C ILE A 106 67.65 6.04 22.14
N ILE A 107 68.77 6.75 22.26
CA ILE A 107 70.10 6.17 22.03
C ILE A 107 70.63 5.59 23.34
N ILE A 108 71.03 4.32 23.30
CA ILE A 108 71.79 3.65 24.35
C ILE A 108 73.23 3.48 23.89
N THR A 109 74.17 4.01 24.68
CA THR A 109 75.60 3.80 24.46
C THR A 109 76.08 2.60 25.26
N CYS A 110 76.83 1.71 24.59
CA CYS A 110 77.46 0.56 25.21
C CYS A 110 78.69 1.01 26.02
N GLY A 111 78.75 0.61 27.29
CA GLY A 111 79.86 0.92 28.19
C GLY A 111 81.15 0.19 27.81
N ASP A 112 82.27 0.60 28.39
CA ASP A 112 83.60 0.12 28.01
C ASP A 112 83.83 -1.37 28.31
N ASP A 113 83.14 -1.91 29.31
CA ASP A 113 83.15 -3.32 29.74
C ASP A 113 81.82 -4.02 29.43
N HIS A 114 81.04 -3.49 28.48
CA HIS A 114 79.70 -3.99 28.18
C HIS A 114 79.57 -4.45 26.73
N ARG A 115 78.58 -5.31 26.48
CA ARG A 115 78.13 -5.69 25.14
C ARG A 115 76.61 -5.77 25.09
N ILE A 116 76.03 -5.37 23.96
CA ILE A 116 74.59 -5.49 23.72
C ILE A 116 74.36 -6.44 22.54
N TYR A 117 73.54 -7.47 22.76
CA TYR A 117 73.10 -8.39 21.73
C TYR A 117 71.77 -7.94 21.15
N TYR A 118 71.75 -7.78 19.82
CA TYR A 118 70.54 -7.46 19.08
C TYR A 118 70.25 -8.53 18.03
N SER A 119 69.34 -9.44 18.35
CA SER A 119 69.03 -10.63 17.56
C SER A 119 68.47 -10.33 16.17
N GLU A 120 67.78 -9.20 16.00
CA GLU A 120 67.12 -8.86 14.72
C GLU A 120 68.05 -8.22 13.69
N GLN A 121 69.09 -7.50 14.13
CA GLN A 121 70.16 -6.99 13.26
C GLN A 121 71.35 -7.95 13.16
N GLY A 122 71.30 -9.10 13.83
CA GLY A 122 72.33 -10.15 13.76
C GLY A 122 73.70 -9.71 14.27
N GLY A 123 73.76 -8.70 15.15
CA GLY A 123 75.01 -8.02 15.54
C GLY A 123 75.23 -7.94 17.05
N ILE A 124 76.51 -7.92 17.43
CA ILE A 124 76.99 -7.53 18.76
C ILE A 124 77.39 -6.06 18.69
N ILE A 125 76.88 -5.27 19.63
CA ILE A 125 77.30 -3.89 19.80
C ILE A 125 78.45 -3.91 20.79
N GLU A 126 79.63 -3.64 20.25
CA GLU A 126 80.87 -3.60 21.00
C GLU A 126 80.96 -2.35 21.88
N PRO A 127 81.89 -2.32 22.86
CA PRO A 127 82.13 -1.16 23.71
C PRO A 127 82.21 0.16 22.94
N SER A 128 81.64 1.23 23.52
CA SER A 128 81.46 2.55 22.89
C SER A 128 80.51 2.60 21.67
N GLY A 129 79.99 1.46 21.19
CA GLY A 129 78.95 1.41 20.17
C GLY A 129 77.60 1.94 20.68
N THR A 130 76.69 2.24 19.76
CA THR A 130 75.36 2.78 20.10
C THR A 130 74.24 1.99 19.44
N VAL A 131 73.10 1.90 20.13
CA VAL A 131 71.84 1.38 19.59
C VAL A 131 70.72 2.36 19.80
N THR A 132 69.81 2.44 18.83
CA THR A 132 68.57 3.18 18.97
C THR A 132 67.48 2.21 19.39
N LEU A 133 66.80 2.50 20.51
CA LEU A 133 65.64 1.78 21.00
C LEU A 133 64.39 2.65 20.85
N GLU A 134 63.26 2.01 20.57
CA GLU A 134 61.97 2.65 20.33
C GLU A 134 61.00 2.43 21.50
N ASN A 135 59.88 3.15 21.48
CA ASN A 135 58.86 3.01 22.53
C ASN A 135 58.30 1.58 22.57
N GLY A 136 58.42 0.92 23.72
CA GLY A 136 57.98 -0.45 23.92
C GLY A 136 59.12 -1.48 23.95
N ASP A 137 60.32 -1.11 23.49
CA ASP A 137 61.51 -1.95 23.60
C ASP A 137 61.94 -2.14 25.04
N ARG A 138 62.64 -3.25 25.29
CA ARG A 138 63.24 -3.53 26.60
C ARG A 138 64.70 -3.87 26.46
N LEU A 139 65.51 -3.27 27.31
CA LEU A 139 66.91 -3.63 27.48
C LEU A 139 67.03 -4.50 28.74
N GLU A 140 67.38 -5.77 28.54
CA GLU A 140 67.46 -6.79 29.57
C GLU A 140 68.93 -7.10 29.90
N TYR A 141 69.26 -7.16 31.19
CA TYR A 141 70.55 -7.66 31.63
C TYR A 141 70.55 -9.19 31.57
N SER A 142 71.48 -9.75 30.81
CA SER A 142 71.60 -11.21 30.65
C SER A 142 72.52 -11.81 31.71
N HIS A 143 73.82 -11.50 31.68
CA HIS A 143 74.82 -12.08 32.57
C HIS A 143 76.12 -11.27 32.52
N TYR A 144 77.04 -11.58 33.44
CA TYR A 144 78.45 -11.20 33.29
C TYR A 144 79.18 -12.38 32.64
N ASN A 145 79.97 -12.13 31.60
CA ASN A 145 80.72 -13.16 30.90
C ASN A 145 82.17 -13.15 31.36
N ASP A 146 82.53 -14.08 32.26
CA ASP A 146 83.87 -14.19 32.82
C ASP A 146 84.95 -14.49 31.77
N GLY A 147 84.59 -15.15 30.66
CA GLY A 147 85.53 -15.51 29.59
C GLY A 147 86.02 -14.32 28.78
N ILE A 148 85.26 -13.22 28.77
CA ILE A 148 85.56 -11.99 28.00
C ILE A 148 85.69 -10.77 28.92
N GLY A 149 85.25 -10.88 30.18
CA GLY A 149 85.30 -9.80 31.16
C GLY A 149 84.30 -8.68 30.87
N CYS A 150 83.08 -9.02 30.45
CA CYS A 150 82.09 -8.02 30.06
C CYS A 150 80.66 -8.30 30.56
N HIS A 151 79.90 -7.23 30.82
CA HIS A 151 78.47 -7.27 31.10
C HIS A 151 77.66 -7.39 29.81
N VAL A 152 76.77 -8.38 29.75
CA VAL A 152 75.98 -8.70 28.56
C VAL A 152 74.53 -8.26 28.73
N TRP A 153 74.05 -7.47 27.78
CA TRP A 153 72.66 -7.03 27.66
C TRP A 153 72.00 -7.62 26.42
N GLY A 154 70.71 -7.90 26.49
CA GLY A 154 69.88 -8.29 25.35
C GLY A 154 68.80 -7.24 25.10
N ILE A 155 68.44 -7.03 23.83
CA ILE A 155 67.28 -6.22 23.46
C ILE A 155 66.12 -7.15 23.16
N VAL A 156 65.00 -6.90 23.83
CA VAL A 156 63.70 -7.48 23.47
C VAL A 156 62.95 -6.39 22.71
N ASN A 157 62.95 -6.50 21.38
CA ASN A 157 62.20 -5.62 20.51
C ASN A 157 60.70 -5.92 20.66
N ASN A 158 59.89 -4.89 20.85
CA ASN A 158 58.44 -5.02 20.84
C ASN A 158 57.78 -4.04 19.84
N THR A 159 58.58 -3.36 19.02
CA THR A 159 58.11 -2.60 17.88
C THR A 159 57.83 -3.54 16.72
N TYR A 160 56.56 -3.71 16.40
CA TYR A 160 56.14 -4.31 15.15
C TYR A 160 56.09 -3.22 14.08
N ALA A 161 56.69 -3.47 12.92
CA ALA A 161 56.56 -2.57 11.78
C ALA A 161 55.09 -2.36 11.41
N ASP A 162 54.73 -1.13 11.03
CA ASP A 162 53.40 -0.83 10.49
C ASP A 162 53.17 -1.60 9.18
N ALA A 163 51.92 -2.03 8.96
CA ALA A 163 51.54 -2.67 7.72
C ALA A 163 51.62 -1.68 6.55
N THR A 164 52.26 -2.09 5.46
CA THR A 164 52.30 -1.32 4.21
C THR A 164 51.53 -2.06 3.11
N ALA A 165 51.40 -1.45 1.94
CA ALA A 165 50.79 -2.12 0.79
C ALA A 165 51.59 -3.35 0.32
N THR A 166 52.88 -3.44 0.66
CA THR A 166 53.81 -4.47 0.19
C THR A 166 54.32 -5.38 1.30
N GLU A 167 54.25 -4.95 2.55
CA GLU A 167 54.84 -5.65 3.70
C GLU A 167 53.79 -5.86 4.80
N LYS A 168 53.85 -7.04 5.41
CA LYS A 168 52.99 -7.36 6.55
C LYS A 168 53.48 -6.60 7.77
N GLY A 169 52.55 -6.08 8.55
CA GLY A 169 52.82 -5.36 9.80
C GLY A 169 51.58 -5.24 10.66
N VAL A 170 51.66 -4.44 11.71
CA VAL A 170 50.51 -4.10 12.57
C VAL A 170 49.73 -2.92 11.99
N VAL A 171 48.43 -2.86 12.29
CA VAL A 171 47.57 -1.78 11.81
C VAL A 171 46.59 -1.34 12.91
N LYS A 172 46.39 -0.04 13.05
CA LYS A 172 45.37 0.51 13.96
C LYS A 172 44.00 0.47 13.28
N LEU A 173 42.95 0.20 14.05
CA LEU A 173 41.58 0.28 13.55
C LEU A 173 41.12 1.74 13.51
N ALA A 174 40.53 2.16 12.39
CA ALA A 174 39.96 3.48 12.21
C ALA A 174 38.69 3.65 13.07
N VAL A 175 38.50 4.85 13.62
CA VAL A 175 37.25 5.22 14.30
C VAL A 175 36.21 5.71 13.30
N GLU A 176 34.93 5.80 13.69
CA GLU A 176 33.83 6.13 12.77
C GLU A 176 34.02 7.46 12.02
N SER A 177 34.54 8.49 12.67
CA SER A 177 34.80 9.79 12.02
C SER A 177 35.86 9.69 10.93
N GLU A 178 36.87 8.86 11.13
CA GLU A 178 37.97 8.64 10.17
C GLU A 178 37.50 7.83 8.97
N ILE A 179 36.70 6.79 9.24
CA ILE A 179 36.08 5.97 8.19
C ILE A 179 35.16 6.83 7.31
N LYS A 180 34.35 7.72 7.90
CA LYS A 180 33.46 8.63 7.17
C LYS A 180 34.22 9.68 6.36
N ALA A 181 35.34 10.17 6.88
CA ALA A 181 36.20 11.10 6.15
C ALA A 181 36.88 10.42 4.96
N GLY A 182 37.26 9.13 5.10
CA GLY A 182 37.78 8.32 3.99
C GLY A 182 39.13 8.78 3.45
N THR A 183 39.93 9.50 4.25
CA THR A 183 41.21 10.10 3.85
C THR A 183 42.43 9.44 4.49
N ASP A 184 42.25 8.62 5.51
CA ASP A 184 43.33 7.92 6.23
C ASP A 184 43.83 6.72 5.41
N THR A 185 45.15 6.63 5.22
CA THR A 185 45.82 5.57 4.45
C THR A 185 46.59 4.57 5.31
N THR A 186 46.59 4.73 6.64
CA THR A 186 47.41 3.93 7.57
C THR A 186 46.56 3.10 8.54
N LYS A 187 45.24 3.29 8.56
CA LYS A 187 44.31 2.55 9.43
C LYS A 187 43.44 1.55 8.67
N ALA A 188 43.13 0.45 9.34
CA ALA A 188 42.23 -0.58 8.83
C ALA A 188 40.76 -0.31 9.22
N VAL A 189 39.84 -0.73 8.37
CA VAL A 189 38.39 -0.58 8.57
C VAL A 189 37.79 -1.92 9.00
N THR A 190 36.91 -1.91 10.00
CA THR A 190 36.15 -3.10 10.39
C THR A 190 34.96 -3.34 9.45
N PRO A 191 34.42 -4.58 9.33
CA PRO A 191 33.20 -4.82 8.54
C PRO A 191 32.01 -3.94 8.95
N ALA A 192 31.86 -3.67 10.25
CA ALA A 192 30.82 -2.76 10.77
C ALA A 192 31.06 -1.30 10.31
N GLY A 193 32.32 -0.85 10.35
CA GLY A 193 32.74 0.45 9.84
C GLY A 193 32.47 0.61 8.34
N ALA A 194 32.84 -0.39 7.54
CA ALA A 194 32.60 -0.41 6.10
C ALA A 194 31.10 -0.34 5.76
N LYS A 195 30.26 -1.10 6.47
CA LYS A 195 28.81 -1.06 6.31
C LYS A 195 28.23 0.32 6.62
N LYS A 196 28.71 0.98 7.69
CA LYS A 196 28.27 2.34 8.07
C LYS A 196 28.65 3.35 7.00
N ALA A 197 29.91 3.32 6.54
CA ALA A 197 30.36 4.20 5.46
C ALA A 197 29.52 4.01 4.19
N ALA A 198 29.30 2.78 3.75
CA ALA A 198 28.48 2.50 2.57
C ALA A 198 27.02 2.97 2.70
N SER A 199 26.44 2.87 3.90
CA SER A 199 25.04 3.29 4.14
C SER A 199 24.89 4.82 4.18
N GLU A 200 25.92 5.53 4.62
CA GLU A 200 25.87 6.99 4.81
C GLU A 200 26.46 7.77 3.63
N HIS A 201 27.35 7.17 2.85
CA HIS A 201 27.99 7.79 1.68
C HIS A 201 27.20 7.50 0.40
N HIS A 202 25.93 7.94 0.35
CA HIS A 202 25.24 8.05 -0.93
C HIS A 202 25.75 9.30 -1.65
N PRO A 203 26.05 9.25 -2.97
CA PRO A 203 26.44 10.43 -3.72
C PRO A 203 25.39 11.54 -3.56
N ASN A 204 25.82 12.75 -3.25
CA ASN A 204 24.91 13.90 -3.25
C ASN A 204 24.37 14.09 -4.66
N SER A 205 23.04 14.06 -4.82
CA SER A 205 22.40 14.34 -6.11
C SER A 205 22.61 15.80 -6.57
N ASN A 206 22.94 16.69 -5.63
CA ASN A 206 22.93 18.16 -5.80
C ASN A 206 21.58 18.72 -6.27
N VAL A 207 20.54 17.90 -6.32
CA VAL A 207 19.17 18.32 -6.59
C VAL A 207 18.56 18.82 -5.29
N ALA A 208 18.00 20.03 -5.32
CA ALA A 208 17.36 20.64 -4.15
C ALA A 208 16.26 19.71 -3.59
N ALA A 209 16.18 19.58 -2.27
CA ALA A 209 15.14 18.77 -1.64
C ALA A 209 13.75 19.32 -1.97
N GLY A 210 12.83 18.44 -2.40
CA GLY A 210 11.47 18.82 -2.76
C GLY A 210 10.71 17.71 -3.47
N THR A 211 9.43 17.95 -3.73
CA THR A 211 8.59 17.06 -4.54
C THR A 211 8.76 17.38 -6.01
N TYR A 212 9.11 16.38 -6.81
CA TYR A 212 9.25 16.47 -8.25
C TYR A 212 8.26 15.55 -8.95
N LYS A 213 7.65 16.02 -10.04
CA LYS A 213 6.75 15.22 -10.89
C LYS A 213 7.50 14.47 -11.99
N SER A 214 8.73 14.89 -12.31
CA SER A 214 9.64 14.20 -13.23
C SER A 214 11.09 14.36 -12.78
N VAL A 215 11.89 13.32 -12.94
CA VAL A 215 13.31 13.28 -12.56
C VAL A 215 14.16 12.80 -13.73
N THR A 216 15.35 13.37 -13.86
CA THR A 216 16.40 12.86 -14.75
C THR A 216 17.37 12.04 -13.91
N VAL A 217 17.79 10.88 -14.42
CA VAL A 217 18.75 10.00 -13.76
C VAL A 217 20.01 9.81 -14.59
N ASP A 218 21.15 9.58 -13.94
CA ASP A 218 22.38 9.15 -14.61
C ASP A 218 22.34 7.65 -14.97
N SER A 219 23.40 7.16 -15.62
CA SER A 219 23.52 5.74 -15.99
C SER A 219 23.58 4.77 -14.80
N ARG A 220 23.72 5.28 -13.57
CA ARG A 220 23.77 4.52 -12.32
C ARG A 220 22.45 4.64 -11.53
N GLY A 221 21.47 5.38 -12.04
CA GLY A 221 20.15 5.56 -11.42
C GLY A 221 20.09 6.69 -10.38
N HIS A 222 21.14 7.51 -10.23
CA HIS A 222 21.07 8.66 -9.34
C HIS A 222 20.28 9.80 -9.98
N VAL A 223 19.40 10.43 -9.22
CA VAL A 223 18.69 11.63 -9.67
C VAL A 223 19.69 12.78 -9.86
N THR A 224 19.74 13.38 -11.05
CA THR A 224 20.66 14.47 -11.42
C THR A 224 19.94 15.79 -11.69
N ALA A 225 18.64 15.74 -11.94
CA ALA A 225 17.77 16.91 -12.04
C ALA A 225 16.32 16.52 -11.71
N GLY A 226 15.55 17.47 -11.21
CA GLY A 226 14.11 17.33 -10.98
C GLY A 226 13.35 18.49 -11.59
N SER A 227 12.17 18.21 -12.14
CA SER A 227 11.27 19.23 -12.67
C SER A 227 9.81 18.97 -12.26
N ASN A 228 8.98 20.00 -12.32
CA ASN A 228 7.54 19.92 -12.09
C ASN A 228 6.78 20.36 -13.35
N PRO A 229 6.74 19.53 -14.40
CA PRO A 229 6.11 19.92 -15.66
C PRO A 229 4.61 20.19 -15.48
N THR A 230 4.10 21.11 -16.28
CA THR A 230 2.66 21.42 -16.38
C THR A 230 2.12 21.20 -17.79
N THR A 231 2.97 20.76 -18.72
CA THR A 231 2.65 20.53 -20.13
C THR A 231 2.94 19.08 -20.53
N LEU A 232 2.19 18.55 -21.50
CA LEU A 232 2.39 17.20 -22.03
C LEU A 232 3.83 16.97 -22.51
N ALA A 233 4.38 17.92 -23.26
CA ALA A 233 5.76 17.88 -23.73
C ALA A 233 6.77 17.83 -22.57
N GLY A 234 6.51 18.56 -21.48
CA GLY A 234 7.37 18.53 -20.30
C GLY A 234 7.33 17.19 -19.54
N TYR A 235 6.23 16.42 -19.65
CA TYR A 235 6.15 15.04 -19.18
C TYR A 235 6.72 14.02 -20.18
N GLY A 236 7.12 14.44 -21.39
CA GLY A 236 7.50 13.53 -22.47
C GLY A 236 6.33 12.73 -23.05
N ILE A 237 5.09 13.18 -22.83
CA ILE A 237 3.90 12.53 -23.39
C ILE A 237 3.79 12.93 -24.87
N THR A 238 4.08 11.99 -25.76
CA THR A 238 4.03 12.19 -27.22
C THR A 238 2.71 11.77 -27.85
N ASP A 239 1.97 10.87 -27.20
CA ASP A 239 0.67 10.38 -27.65
C ASP A 239 -0.40 10.81 -26.64
N ALA A 240 -0.93 12.01 -26.85
CA ALA A 240 -2.03 12.54 -26.07
C ALA A 240 -3.18 12.88 -27.02
N ALA A 241 -4.40 12.59 -26.58
CA ALA A 241 -5.58 13.17 -27.23
C ALA A 241 -5.43 14.70 -27.24
N PRO A 242 -5.62 15.37 -28.39
CA PRO A 242 -5.43 16.81 -28.47
C PRO A 242 -6.42 17.50 -27.53
N ALA A 243 -6.02 18.62 -26.92
CA ALA A 243 -6.91 19.39 -26.05
C ALA A 243 -8.18 19.89 -26.78
N SER A 244 -8.15 19.98 -28.11
CA SER A 244 -9.33 20.27 -28.94
C SER A 244 -10.33 19.10 -29.03
N HIS A 245 -9.98 17.92 -28.51
CA HIS A 245 -10.84 16.73 -28.49
C HIS A 245 -11.84 16.75 -27.32
N VAL A 246 -11.77 17.72 -26.40
CA VAL A 246 -12.73 17.81 -25.28
C VAL A 246 -13.94 18.69 -25.60
N THR A 247 -15.06 17.99 -25.82
CA THR A 247 -16.47 18.39 -25.66
C THR A 247 -17.04 19.47 -26.59
N SER A 248 -18.17 19.13 -27.23
CA SER A 248 -19.17 20.05 -27.79
C SER A 248 -18.68 20.98 -28.91
N ARG A 249 -18.67 20.46 -30.15
CA ARG A 249 -18.52 21.21 -31.42
C ARG A 249 -17.09 21.57 -31.89
N GLY A 250 -16.05 20.89 -31.40
CA GLY A 250 -14.70 21.04 -31.98
C GLY A 250 -14.59 20.41 -33.37
N ASN A 251 -13.82 21.02 -34.29
CA ASN A 251 -13.50 20.50 -35.63
C ASN A 251 -12.61 19.22 -35.64
N ALA A 252 -12.45 18.55 -34.50
CA ALA A 252 -11.66 17.31 -34.41
C ALA A 252 -12.31 16.19 -35.23
N HIS A 253 -13.64 16.22 -35.36
CA HIS A 253 -14.39 15.41 -36.31
C HIS A 253 -14.98 16.33 -37.37
N SER A 254 -14.89 15.91 -38.63
CA SER A 254 -15.59 16.54 -39.74
C SER A 254 -17.11 16.47 -39.55
N ASP A 255 -17.82 17.43 -40.14
CA ASP A 255 -19.29 17.37 -40.22
C ASP A 255 -19.72 16.10 -40.95
N ALA A 256 -20.84 15.50 -40.52
CA ALA A 256 -21.39 14.34 -41.21
C ALA A 256 -21.91 14.78 -42.59
N THR A 257 -21.42 14.12 -43.65
CA THR A 257 -21.85 14.34 -45.02
C THR A 257 -22.60 13.10 -45.54
N PRO A 258 -23.27 13.19 -46.71
CA PRO A 258 -23.86 12.02 -47.35
C PRO A 258 -22.87 10.88 -47.65
N SER A 259 -21.56 11.16 -47.74
CA SER A 259 -20.51 10.20 -48.08
C SER A 259 -19.52 9.89 -46.96
N GLU A 260 -19.45 10.72 -45.91
CA GLU A 260 -18.50 10.57 -44.81
C GLU A 260 -19.21 10.68 -43.46
N SER A 261 -18.90 9.75 -42.55
CA SER A 261 -19.42 9.78 -41.18
C SER A 261 -18.75 10.88 -40.36
N GLY A 262 -19.55 11.65 -39.63
CA GLY A 262 -19.08 12.57 -38.58
C GLY A 262 -19.46 12.01 -37.20
N PHE A 263 -20.12 12.82 -36.37
CA PHE A 263 -20.73 12.34 -35.11
C PHE A 263 -21.92 11.38 -35.30
N MET A 264 -22.49 11.32 -36.49
CA MET A 264 -23.49 10.34 -36.91
C MET A 264 -23.04 9.68 -38.23
N SER A 265 -23.53 8.47 -38.50
CA SER A 265 -23.14 7.73 -39.70
C SER A 265 -23.61 8.44 -40.98
N SER A 266 -22.85 8.32 -42.06
CA SER A 266 -23.29 8.80 -43.39
C SER A 266 -24.62 8.16 -43.81
N ALA A 267 -24.86 6.91 -43.41
CA ALA A 267 -26.13 6.23 -43.64
C ALA A 267 -27.31 6.92 -42.93
N ASP A 268 -27.14 7.35 -41.68
CA ASP A 268 -28.18 8.08 -40.96
C ASP A 268 -28.33 9.52 -41.47
N LYS A 269 -27.25 10.16 -41.93
CA LYS A 269 -27.33 11.46 -42.64
C LYS A 269 -28.17 11.34 -43.91
N ASN A 270 -27.93 10.33 -44.73
CA ASN A 270 -28.71 10.07 -45.94
C ASN A 270 -30.19 9.83 -45.63
N LYS A 271 -30.49 9.10 -44.56
CA LYS A 271 -31.89 8.93 -44.11
C LYS A 271 -32.52 10.26 -43.75
N LEU A 272 -31.84 11.09 -42.96
CA LEU A 272 -32.37 12.39 -42.51
C LEU A 272 -32.49 13.41 -43.66
N ASP A 273 -31.53 13.46 -44.57
CA ASP A 273 -31.57 14.33 -45.77
C ASP A 273 -32.67 13.90 -46.75
N GLY A 274 -33.00 12.61 -46.76
CA GLY A 274 -34.10 12.06 -47.54
C GLY A 274 -35.49 12.39 -46.97
N ILE A 275 -35.59 12.95 -45.77
CA ILE A 275 -36.86 13.38 -45.19
C ILE A 275 -37.28 14.70 -45.84
N ALA A 276 -38.30 14.65 -46.70
CA ALA A 276 -38.86 15.85 -47.30
C ALA A 276 -39.38 16.83 -46.24
N SER A 277 -39.26 18.14 -46.51
CA SER A 277 -39.82 19.18 -45.64
C SER A 277 -41.31 18.92 -45.40
N GLY A 278 -41.71 18.79 -44.13
CA GLY A 278 -43.10 18.49 -43.75
C GLY A 278 -43.49 17.01 -43.80
N ALA A 279 -42.53 16.08 -43.96
CA ALA A 279 -42.81 14.67 -43.72
C ALA A 279 -43.38 14.48 -42.31
N ASN A 280 -44.44 13.67 -42.20
CA ASN A 280 -45.32 13.48 -41.03
C ASN A 280 -46.36 14.59 -40.79
N ASN A 281 -46.48 15.60 -41.66
CA ASN A 281 -47.62 16.52 -41.62
C ASN A 281 -48.89 15.79 -42.10
N TYR A 282 -49.50 14.98 -41.22
CA TYR A 282 -50.80 14.39 -41.46
C TYR A 282 -51.87 15.48 -41.40
N THR A 283 -52.17 16.05 -42.56
CA THR A 283 -53.37 16.89 -42.75
C THR A 283 -54.54 15.98 -43.08
N HIS A 284 -55.52 15.88 -42.19
CA HIS A 284 -56.76 15.15 -42.48
C HIS A 284 -57.38 15.74 -43.77
N PRO A 285 -57.80 14.90 -44.74
CA PRO A 285 -58.45 15.38 -45.94
C PRO A 285 -59.62 16.32 -45.58
N THR A 286 -59.69 17.46 -46.25
CA THR A 286 -60.81 18.39 -46.09
C THR A 286 -62.03 17.76 -46.74
N TYR A 287 -63.04 17.42 -45.95
CA TYR A 287 -64.28 16.82 -46.42
C TYR A 287 -65.48 17.69 -46.04
N THR A 288 -66.43 17.86 -46.95
CA THR A 288 -67.66 18.62 -46.69
C THR A 288 -68.58 17.80 -45.79
N GLN A 289 -68.90 18.33 -44.60
CA GLN A 289 -69.86 17.71 -43.69
C GLN A 289 -71.15 17.33 -44.43
N LYS A 290 -71.58 16.07 -44.27
CA LYS A 290 -72.90 15.62 -44.71
C LYS A 290 -73.85 15.72 -43.53
N SER A 291 -74.72 16.73 -43.56
CA SER A 291 -75.85 16.81 -42.63
C SER A 291 -77.00 15.98 -43.16
N LEU A 292 -77.65 15.23 -42.28
CA LEU A 292 -78.92 14.58 -42.55
C LEU A 292 -79.88 14.96 -41.43
N ASP A 293 -80.86 15.79 -41.77
CA ASP A 293 -81.87 16.24 -40.82
C ASP A 293 -83.00 15.20 -40.77
N LEU A 294 -83.20 14.59 -39.61
CA LEU A 294 -84.24 13.59 -39.39
C LEU A 294 -85.50 14.24 -38.79
N GLY A 295 -86.67 13.90 -39.34
CA GLY A 295 -87.95 14.24 -38.72
C GLY A 295 -88.23 13.42 -37.45
N THR A 296 -89.28 13.80 -36.71
CA THR A 296 -89.65 13.19 -35.41
C THR A 296 -89.80 11.67 -35.44
N ASN A 297 -90.19 11.09 -36.58
CA ASN A 297 -90.39 9.65 -36.77
C ASN A 297 -89.56 9.10 -37.94
N GLU A 298 -88.36 9.62 -38.15
CA GLU A 298 -87.43 9.15 -39.17
C GLU A 298 -86.12 8.67 -38.53
N THR A 299 -85.49 7.66 -39.13
CA THR A 299 -84.16 7.17 -38.75
C THR A 299 -83.27 7.08 -39.99
N ILE A 300 -81.96 6.88 -39.78
CA ILE A 300 -81.04 6.57 -40.88
C ILE A 300 -81.38 5.16 -41.39
N ASP A 301 -81.47 5.06 -42.71
CA ASP A 301 -81.67 3.79 -43.41
C ASP A 301 -80.34 3.18 -43.83
N ALA A 302 -79.55 3.94 -44.59
CA ALA A 302 -78.25 3.53 -45.05
C ALA A 302 -77.25 4.70 -45.06
N LEU A 303 -75.97 4.35 -44.92
CA LEU A 303 -74.84 5.22 -45.18
C LEU A 303 -74.06 4.69 -46.38
N THR A 304 -73.64 5.59 -47.26
CA THR A 304 -72.72 5.27 -48.35
C THR A 304 -71.34 5.82 -48.00
N VAL A 305 -70.29 5.02 -48.18
CA VAL A 305 -68.90 5.43 -48.00
C VAL A 305 -68.11 5.31 -49.30
N ASP A 306 -67.10 6.16 -49.48
CA ASP A 306 -66.15 6.02 -50.59
C ASP A 306 -65.03 5.01 -50.27
N GLY A 307 -64.14 4.79 -51.26
CA GLY A 307 -62.99 3.88 -51.11
C GLY A 307 -61.92 4.32 -50.10
N THR A 308 -62.06 5.52 -49.53
CA THR A 308 -61.20 6.04 -48.44
C THR A 308 -61.90 6.03 -47.08
N GLY A 309 -63.15 5.59 -47.01
CA GLY A 309 -63.93 5.46 -45.78
C GLY A 309 -64.73 6.71 -45.38
N HIS A 310 -64.81 7.75 -46.22
CA HIS A 310 -65.63 8.93 -45.93
C HIS A 310 -67.10 8.69 -46.27
N VAL A 311 -68.03 9.14 -45.42
CA VAL A 311 -69.48 9.06 -45.67
C VAL A 311 -69.88 10.04 -46.77
N THR A 312 -70.27 9.53 -47.94
CA THR A 312 -70.63 10.31 -49.14
C THR A 312 -72.11 10.67 -49.20
N ALA A 313 -72.97 9.83 -48.65
CA ALA A 313 -74.40 10.04 -48.59
C ALA A 313 -75.03 9.29 -47.41
N ALA A 314 -76.19 9.76 -46.97
CA ALA A 314 -77.03 9.09 -45.99
C ALA A 314 -78.49 9.17 -46.45
N THR A 315 -79.22 8.07 -46.32
CA THR A 315 -80.66 8.01 -46.61
C THR A 315 -81.45 7.89 -45.32
N LYS A 316 -82.69 8.38 -45.36
CA LYS A 316 -83.64 8.29 -44.25
C LYS A 316 -84.72 7.28 -44.55
N GLN A 317 -85.26 6.68 -43.49
CA GLN A 317 -86.46 5.85 -43.52
C GLN A 317 -87.46 6.37 -42.49
N THR A 318 -88.75 6.24 -42.80
CA THR A 318 -89.82 6.50 -41.82
C THR A 318 -89.97 5.30 -40.91
N ILE A 319 -90.10 5.54 -39.61
CA ILE A 319 -90.59 4.51 -38.70
C ILE A 319 -92.04 4.19 -39.10
N ARG A 320 -92.32 2.93 -39.39
CA ARG A 320 -93.64 2.47 -39.85
C ARG A 320 -94.75 2.79 -38.85
N ALA A 321 -95.92 3.20 -39.35
CA ALA A 321 -97.12 3.38 -38.53
C ALA A 321 -97.65 2.00 -38.12
N GLY A 322 -98.03 1.85 -36.86
CA GLY A 322 -98.65 0.61 -36.41
C GLY A 322 -100.09 0.53 -36.89
N THR A 323 -100.51 -0.69 -37.22
CA THR A 323 -101.87 -1.03 -37.66
C THR A 323 -102.34 -2.27 -36.92
N GLU A 324 -103.57 -2.74 -37.17
CA GLU A 324 -104.07 -3.99 -36.59
C GLU A 324 -103.23 -5.22 -36.97
N ASN A 325 -102.49 -5.15 -38.08
CA ASN A 325 -101.71 -6.28 -38.63
C ASN A 325 -100.19 -6.03 -38.63
N LEU A 326 -99.70 -4.89 -38.12
CA LEU A 326 -98.28 -4.52 -38.18
C LEU A 326 -97.85 -3.68 -36.98
N ASP A 327 -96.74 -4.07 -36.33
CA ASP A 327 -96.13 -3.30 -35.26
C ASP A 327 -95.59 -1.97 -35.76
N GLY A 328 -95.84 -0.88 -35.03
CA GLY A 328 -95.29 0.44 -35.38
C GLY A 328 -95.71 1.53 -34.40
N LEU A 329 -95.44 2.78 -34.76
CA LEU A 329 -95.86 3.93 -33.95
C LEU A 329 -97.38 4.17 -34.09
N LEU A 330 -98.09 4.27 -32.96
CA LEU A 330 -99.47 4.79 -32.90
C LEU A 330 -99.52 6.07 -32.06
N GLN A 331 -100.31 7.04 -32.51
CA GLN A 331 -100.64 8.20 -31.68
C GLN A 331 -101.75 7.84 -30.69
N LEU A 332 -101.70 8.37 -29.46
CA LEU A 332 -102.82 8.23 -28.53
C LEU A 332 -104.00 9.11 -28.94
N ALA A 333 -105.22 8.55 -28.94
CA ALA A 333 -106.46 9.29 -29.20
C ALA A 333 -106.69 10.36 -28.14
N THR A 334 -107.13 11.56 -28.55
CA THR A 334 -107.64 12.57 -27.63
C THR A 334 -108.97 12.11 -27.01
N GLU A 335 -109.42 12.78 -25.94
CA GLU A 335 -110.67 12.39 -25.27
C GLU A 335 -111.91 12.54 -26.18
N ALA A 336 -111.95 13.59 -27.00
CA ALA A 336 -113.03 13.81 -27.96
C ALA A 336 -113.06 12.70 -29.03
N GLU A 337 -111.90 12.35 -29.57
CA GLU A 337 -111.75 11.30 -30.58
C GLU A 337 -112.13 9.92 -30.03
N ALA A 338 -111.71 9.60 -28.79
CA ALA A 338 -112.05 8.35 -28.13
C ALA A 338 -113.57 8.21 -27.89
N LYS A 339 -114.28 9.31 -27.61
CA LYS A 339 -115.75 9.34 -27.43
C LYS A 339 -116.52 9.11 -28.73
N GLN A 340 -115.99 9.55 -29.86
CA GLN A 340 -116.64 9.35 -31.17
C GLN A 340 -116.48 7.93 -31.72
N GLY A 341 -115.44 7.19 -31.29
CA GLY A 341 -115.25 5.79 -31.66
C GLY A 341 -115.00 5.51 -33.15
N MET A 342 -114.71 6.54 -33.96
CA MET A 342 -114.66 6.43 -35.42
C MET A 342 -113.24 6.36 -36.00
N LEU A 343 -112.18 6.30 -35.18
CA LEU A 343 -110.79 6.31 -35.66
C LEU A 343 -110.08 4.99 -35.34
N GLN A 344 -109.58 4.30 -36.37
CA GLN A 344 -108.86 3.01 -36.28
C GLN A 344 -107.34 3.15 -36.10
N LEU A 345 -106.78 4.35 -36.30
CA LEU A 345 -105.32 4.58 -36.36
C LEU A 345 -104.73 5.22 -35.08
N LYS A 346 -105.51 5.28 -33.99
CA LYS A 346 -105.06 5.85 -32.71
C LYS A 346 -105.35 4.90 -31.56
N ALA A 347 -104.39 4.76 -30.65
CA ALA A 347 -104.55 3.93 -29.45
C ALA A 347 -105.30 4.70 -28.35
N ILE A 348 -106.19 4.04 -27.61
CA ILE A 348 -106.89 4.65 -26.47
C ILE A 348 -106.12 4.29 -25.19
N SER A 349 -105.84 5.27 -24.34
CA SER A 349 -105.16 5.01 -23.07
C SER A 349 -106.10 4.34 -22.05
N PRO A 350 -105.58 3.54 -21.09
CA PRO A 350 -106.41 2.90 -20.07
C PRO A 350 -107.32 3.87 -19.29
N LEU A 351 -106.83 5.09 -19.00
CA LEU A 351 -107.61 6.13 -18.34
C LEU A 351 -108.82 6.58 -19.17
N ARG A 352 -108.65 6.70 -20.50
CA ARG A 352 -109.73 7.11 -21.40
C ARG A 352 -110.77 6.00 -21.55
N VAL A 353 -110.35 4.73 -21.62
CA VAL A 353 -111.27 3.58 -21.58
C VAL A 353 -112.12 3.62 -20.30
N ARG A 354 -111.50 3.84 -19.13
CA ARG A 354 -112.23 3.97 -17.86
C ARG A 354 -113.25 5.11 -17.88
N ASN A 355 -112.86 6.28 -18.36
CA ASN A 355 -113.76 7.45 -18.37
C ASN A 355 -114.95 7.24 -19.31
N LEU A 356 -114.76 6.60 -20.48
CA LEU A 356 -115.85 6.21 -21.37
C LEU A 356 -116.84 5.27 -20.69
N LEU A 357 -116.33 4.30 -19.94
CA LEU A 357 -117.17 3.34 -19.22
C LEU A 357 -117.95 3.99 -18.06
N SER A 358 -117.37 5.00 -17.38
CA SER A 358 -117.98 5.66 -16.23
C SER A 358 -119.21 6.53 -16.54
N VAL A 359 -119.38 6.99 -17.79
CA VAL A 359 -120.54 7.80 -18.20
C VAL A 359 -121.84 6.97 -18.27
N PHE A 360 -121.73 5.65 -18.41
CA PHE A 360 -122.88 4.74 -18.40
C PHE A 360 -123.36 4.35 -16.99
N GLY A 361 -122.68 4.82 -15.94
CA GLY A 361 -122.97 4.46 -14.54
C GLY A 361 -124.25 5.00 -13.89
N PRO A 362 -124.82 6.18 -14.24
CA PRO A 362 -125.92 6.77 -13.48
C PRO A 362 -127.32 6.77 -14.15
N MET A 363 -127.61 5.97 -15.18
CA MET A 363 -128.91 6.04 -15.89
C MET A 363 -129.94 4.94 -15.54
N ILE A 364 -130.60 4.91 -14.37
CA ILE A 364 -131.96 4.28 -14.13
C ILE A 364 -132.59 5.01 -12.90
N PRO A 365 -133.90 5.43 -12.83
CA PRO A 365 -135.07 4.61 -13.17
C PRO A 365 -136.28 5.30 -13.83
N MET A 366 -136.74 4.75 -14.95
CA MET A 366 -138.12 4.84 -15.45
C MET A 366 -138.47 3.48 -16.03
N GLY A 367 -139.49 2.76 -15.61
CA GLY A 367 -140.53 2.96 -14.61
C GLY A 367 -141.40 1.69 -14.64
N ASN A 368 -142.37 1.58 -13.74
CA ASN A 368 -143.50 0.69 -13.98
C ASN A 368 -144.18 1.12 -15.28
N ILE A 369 -143.88 0.43 -16.38
CA ILE A 369 -144.76 -0.14 -17.42
C ILE A 369 -143.82 -1.06 -18.22
N LEU A 370 -143.74 -2.32 -17.83
CA LEU A 370 -143.30 -3.38 -18.74
C LEU A 370 -144.54 -3.76 -19.58
N PRO A 371 -144.51 -3.69 -20.92
CA PRO A 371 -145.53 -4.29 -21.75
C PRO A 371 -145.47 -5.81 -21.59
N ASP A 372 -146.63 -6.44 -21.49
CA ASP A 372 -146.78 -7.89 -21.53
C ASP A 372 -146.08 -8.48 -22.78
N MET A 373 -145.10 -9.36 -22.56
CA MET A 373 -144.26 -10.00 -23.58
C MET A 373 -144.88 -11.27 -24.17
N THR A 374 -146.16 -11.55 -23.92
CA THR A 374 -146.84 -12.78 -24.41
C THR A 374 -147.22 -12.74 -25.89
N THR A 375 -147.10 -11.61 -26.59
CA THR A 375 -147.42 -11.51 -28.02
C THR A 375 -146.18 -11.37 -28.91
N GLU A 376 -146.21 -12.03 -30.06
CA GLU A 376 -145.10 -12.06 -31.03
C GLU A 376 -144.78 -10.67 -31.63
N ALA A 377 -145.78 -9.79 -31.70
CA ALA A 377 -145.61 -8.38 -32.09
C ALA A 377 -144.76 -7.57 -31.09
N ASN A 378 -144.81 -7.89 -29.79
CA ASN A 378 -144.00 -7.21 -28.76
C ASN A 378 -142.55 -7.72 -28.73
N ARG A 379 -142.29 -8.94 -29.22
CA ARG A 379 -140.93 -9.49 -29.40
C ARG A 379 -140.22 -8.96 -30.66
N ALA A 380 -140.99 -8.48 -31.65
CA ALA A 380 -140.45 -7.98 -32.92
C ALA A 380 -139.92 -6.52 -32.86
N LEU A 381 -140.16 -5.79 -31.75
CA LEU A 381 -139.76 -4.39 -31.56
C LEU A 381 -138.38 -4.17 -30.89
N ASN A 382 -137.48 -5.16 -31.01
CA ASN A 382 -136.04 -4.89 -31.27
C ASN A 382 -135.19 -4.39 -30.06
N PRO A 383 -133.84 -4.27 -30.14
CA PRO A 383 -132.76 -5.06 -30.75
C PRO A 383 -131.75 -5.59 -29.70
N ALA A 384 -130.87 -6.53 -30.10
CA ALA A 384 -129.70 -6.96 -29.33
C ALA A 384 -128.78 -5.79 -28.96
N GLY A 385 -128.46 -5.62 -27.66
CA GLY A 385 -127.46 -4.67 -27.19
C GLY A 385 -127.85 -3.78 -25.99
N LYS A 386 -129.07 -3.87 -25.45
CA LYS A 386 -129.41 -3.23 -24.18
C LYS A 386 -129.12 -4.17 -23.01
N LEU A 387 -128.09 -3.85 -22.23
CA LEU A 387 -127.80 -4.48 -20.94
C LEU A 387 -128.79 -3.94 -19.89
N PHE A 388 -129.72 -4.79 -19.46
CA PHE A 388 -130.56 -4.50 -18.29
C PHE A 388 -129.80 -4.94 -17.03
N LEU A 389 -129.49 -3.99 -16.14
CA LEU A 389 -129.05 -4.32 -14.78
C LEU A 389 -130.27 -4.76 -13.98
N TYR A 390 -130.29 -6.03 -13.58
CA TYR A 390 -131.24 -6.57 -12.62
C TYR A 390 -130.88 -6.00 -11.24
N THR A 391 -131.72 -5.14 -10.67
CA THR A 391 -131.67 -4.85 -9.24
C THR A 391 -132.57 -5.86 -8.54
N GLY A 392 -131.97 -6.76 -7.76
CA GLY A 392 -132.66 -7.36 -6.62
C GLY A 392 -132.71 -6.37 -5.46
#